data_AF-A0A3N5PNW1-F1
#
_entry.id   AF-A0A3N5PNW1-F1
#
_cell.length_a   1.000
_cell.length_b   1.000
_cell.length_c   1.000
_cell.angle_alpha   90.00
_cell.angle_beta   90.00
_cell.angle_gamma   90.00
#
_symmetry.space_group_name_H-M   'P 1'
#
loop_
_entity.id
_entity.type
_entity.pdbx_description
1 polymer ?
#
loop_
_entity_poly.entity_id
_entity_poly.type
_entity_poly.pdbx_seq_one_letter_code
_entity_poly.pdbx_strand_id
1 'polypeptide(L)'
;MLTAEFLEGYNASQADIDNPYIWSSDAWLAFMAGAAFAKHGTSAPIKAKKSRGDVIRVWTAGGNEFRVVYGPHYRFKAIERV
;
A
#
# COMPACT_ATOMS: atom_id res chain seq x y z
N MET A 1 11.98 0.96 4.86
CA MET A 1 10.99 -0.09 4.51
C MET A 1 9.65 0.36 5.07
N LEU A 2 8.52 0.00 4.45
CA LEU A 2 7.18 0.45 4.84
C LEU A 2 6.21 -0.72 5.06
N THR A 3 6.77 -1.88 5.39
CA THR A 3 6.01 -3.13 5.47
C THR A 3 5.00 -3.11 6.61
N ALA A 4 5.35 -2.53 7.76
CA ALA A 4 4.47 -2.51 8.93
C ALA A 4 3.23 -1.65 8.65
N GLU A 5 3.45 -0.42 8.16
CA GLU A 5 2.42 0.55 7.80
C GLU A 5 1.50 0.01 6.71
N PHE A 6 2.07 -0.68 5.72
CA PHE A 6 1.29 -1.36 4.68
C PHE A 6 0.44 -2.50 5.24
N LEU A 7 0.98 -3.31 6.14
CA LEU A 7 0.24 -4.41 6.76
C LEU A 7 -0.88 -3.90 7.69
N GLU A 8 -0.64 -2.81 8.41
CA GLU A 8 -1.69 -2.15 9.20
C GLU A 8 -2.84 -1.70 8.29
N GLY A 9 -2.53 -1.04 7.17
CA GLY A 9 -3.55 -0.65 6.19
C GLY A 9 -4.26 -1.83 5.53
N TYR A 10 -3.54 -2.91 5.22
CA TYR A 10 -4.12 -4.14 4.66
C TYR A 10 -5.12 -4.81 5.61
N ASN A 11 -4.89 -4.70 6.92
CA ASN A 11 -5.78 -5.24 7.94
C ASN A 11 -6.82 -4.24 8.44
N ALA A 12 -6.79 -2.98 8.00
CA ALA A 12 -7.73 -1.95 8.41
C ALA A 12 -9.11 -2.15 7.78
N SER A 13 -10.16 -1.94 8.56
CA SER A 13 -11.55 -1.99 8.08
C SER A 13 -11.95 -0.69 7.37
N GLN A 14 -11.52 0.47 7.88
CA GLN A 14 -11.84 1.79 7.31
C GLN A 14 -10.57 2.64 7.21
N ALA A 15 -9.74 2.35 6.22
CA ALA A 15 -8.43 2.97 6.09
C ALA A 15 -8.42 4.50 5.89
N ASP A 16 -9.51 5.09 5.43
CA ASP A 16 -9.68 6.54 5.34
C ASP A 16 -9.88 7.22 6.70
N ILE A 17 -10.35 6.48 7.69
CA ILE A 17 -10.59 6.95 9.07
C ILE A 17 -9.46 6.49 10.00
N ASP A 18 -9.00 5.25 9.82
CA ASP A 18 -8.11 4.56 10.74
C ASP A 18 -6.62 4.88 10.55
N ASN A 19 -6.26 5.66 9.53
CA ASN A 19 -4.85 5.93 9.19
C ASN A 19 -4.18 6.83 10.25
N PRO A 20 -3.22 6.30 11.06
CA PRO A 20 -2.58 7.08 12.11
C PRO A 20 -1.45 7.99 11.57
N TYR A 21 -1.08 7.86 10.30
CA TYR A 21 0.15 8.42 9.72
C TYR A 21 -0.05 9.80 9.07
N ILE A 22 -0.98 10.62 9.58
CA ILE A 22 -1.36 11.92 9.01
C ILE A 22 -0.15 12.87 8.81
N TRP A 23 0.91 12.69 9.61
CA TRP A 23 2.11 13.53 9.61
C TRP A 23 3.28 12.99 8.78
N SER A 24 3.14 11.79 8.21
CA SER A 24 4.21 11.14 7.42
C SER A 24 3.67 10.71 6.07
N SER A 25 4.00 11.47 5.02
CA SER A 25 3.50 11.24 3.66
C SER A 25 3.76 9.82 3.14
N ASP A 26 4.89 9.22 3.52
CA ASP A 26 5.31 7.90 3.02
C ASP A 26 4.61 6.75 3.78
N ALA A 27 4.50 6.88 5.10
CA ALA A 27 3.78 5.93 5.93
C ALA A 27 2.27 5.99 5.64
N TRP A 28 1.73 7.19 5.48
CA TRP A 28 0.35 7.41 5.06
C TRP A 28 0.07 6.73 3.72
N LEU A 29 0.95 6.92 2.74
CA LEU A 29 0.81 6.30 1.43
C LEU A 29 0.87 4.78 1.50
N ALA A 30 1.79 4.22 2.30
CA ALA A 30 1.90 2.78 2.49
C ALA A 30 0.64 2.18 3.13
N PHE A 31 0.09 2.84 4.15
CA PHE A 31 -1.15 2.41 4.79
C PHE A 31 -2.32 2.43 3.80
N MET A 32 -2.50 3.52 3.06
CA MET A 32 -3.55 3.61 2.04
C MET A 32 -3.36 2.55 0.94
N ALA A 33 -2.11 2.28 0.56
CA ALA A 33 -1.78 1.25 -0.42
C ALA A 33 -2.14 -0.14 0.08
N GLY A 34 -1.89 -0.44 1.36
CA GLY A 34 -2.26 -1.68 2.01
C GLY A 34 -3.77 -1.94 1.93
N ALA A 35 -4.56 -0.93 2.28
CA ALA A 35 -6.01 -1.02 2.24
C ALA A 35 -6.57 -1.20 0.83
N ALA A 36 -6.02 -0.48 -0.15
CA ALA A 36 -6.39 -0.67 -1.55
C ALA A 36 -6.03 -2.08 -2.04
N PHE A 37 -4.88 -2.59 -1.61
CA PHE A 37 -4.41 -3.94 -1.96
C PHE A 37 -5.26 -5.04 -1.34
N ALA A 38 -5.74 -4.87 -0.10
CA ALA A 38 -6.69 -5.79 0.52
C ALA A 38 -7.99 -5.88 -0.29
N LYS A 39 -8.53 -4.74 -0.72
CA LYS A 39 -9.73 -4.67 -1.58
C LYS A 39 -9.53 -5.29 -2.95
N HIS A 40 -8.29 -5.33 -3.45
CA HIS A 40 -7.96 -5.98 -4.72
C HIS A 40 -8.03 -7.51 -4.65
N GLY A 41 -8.03 -8.11 -3.45
CA GLY A 41 -8.24 -9.56 -3.27
C GLY A 41 -7.04 -10.44 -3.59
N THR A 42 -5.82 -9.89 -3.49
CA THR A 42 -4.57 -10.62 -3.76
C THR A 42 -4.03 -11.38 -2.55
N SER A 43 -3.06 -12.27 -2.77
CA SER A 43 -2.36 -12.99 -1.69
C SER A 43 -1.73 -12.04 -0.66
N ALA A 44 -1.61 -12.52 0.57
CA ALA A 44 -1.09 -11.74 1.69
C ALA A 44 0.28 -11.11 1.37
N PRO A 45 0.43 -9.80 1.59
CA PRO A 45 1.71 -9.10 1.43
C PRO A 45 2.70 -9.54 2.51
N ILE A 46 3.97 -9.72 2.15
CA ILE A 46 5.06 -10.05 3.09
C ILE A 46 6.08 -8.93 3.20
N LYS A 47 6.12 -8.02 2.23
CA LYS A 47 7.06 -6.91 2.17
C LYS A 47 6.48 -5.76 1.37
N ALA A 48 6.67 -4.54 1.85
CA ALA A 48 6.36 -3.33 1.11
C ALA A 48 7.52 -2.33 1.19
N LYS A 49 7.78 -1.64 0.08
CA LYS A 49 8.74 -0.54 0.03
C LYS A 49 8.27 0.57 -0.89
N LYS A 50 8.56 1.80 -0.53
CA LYS A 50 8.40 2.93 -1.44
C LYS A 50 9.34 2.78 -2.64
N SER A 51 8.82 3.10 -3.81
CA SER A 51 9.56 3.21 -5.06
C SER A 51 9.58 4.67 -5.51
N ARG A 52 10.06 4.94 -6.72
CA ARG A 52 10.13 6.31 -7.24
C ARG A 52 8.73 6.89 -7.40
N GLY A 53 8.53 8.13 -6.95
CA GLY A 53 7.23 8.79 -6.96
C GLY A 53 6.28 8.23 -5.90
N ASP A 54 4.98 8.37 -6.14
CA ASP A 54 3.93 7.89 -5.24
C ASP A 54 3.58 6.43 -5.54
N VAL A 55 4.59 5.56 -5.49
CA VAL A 55 4.45 4.13 -5.81
C VAL A 55 4.94 3.28 -4.64
N ILE A 56 4.14 2.31 -4.22
CA ILE A 56 4.52 1.29 -3.25
C ILE A 56 4.69 -0.05 -3.98
N ARG A 57 5.90 -0.63 -3.91
CA ARG A 57 6.16 -1.99 -4.38
C ARG A 57 5.86 -2.98 -3.26
N VAL A 58 5.14 -4.04 -3.61
CA VAL A 58 4.63 -5.05 -2.67
C VAL A 58 5.05 -6.42 -3.17
N TRP A 59 5.57 -7.25 -2.28
CA TRP A 59 5.81 -8.68 -2.54
C TRP A 59 4.84 -9.49 -1.72
N THR A 60 4.22 -10.49 -2.33
CA THR A 60 3.26 -11.37 -1.65
C THR A 60 3.89 -12.72 -1.33
N ALA A 61 3.29 -13.43 -0.38
CA ALA A 61 3.70 -14.80 -0.02
C ALA A 61 3.62 -15.76 -1.21
N GLY A 62 2.78 -15.47 -2.21
CA GLY A 62 2.67 -16.23 -3.45
C GLY A 62 3.78 -15.98 -4.48
N GLY A 63 4.85 -15.26 -4.10
CA GLY A 63 5.99 -14.97 -4.97
C GLY A 63 5.73 -13.87 -6.02
N ASN A 64 4.60 -13.18 -5.93
CA ASN A 64 4.24 -12.13 -6.88
C ASN A 64 4.73 -10.76 -6.41
N GLU A 65 5.16 -9.94 -7.35
CA GLU A 65 5.42 -8.53 -7.13
C GLU A 65 4.29 -7.68 -7.71
N PHE A 66 3.88 -6.66 -6.95
CA PHE A 66 2.90 -5.67 -7.37
C PHE A 66 3.43 -4.26 -7.17
N ARG A 67 2.85 -3.33 -7.92
CA ARG A 67 3.01 -1.88 -7.75
C ARG A 67 1.65 -1.28 -7.48
N VAL A 68 1.52 -0.64 -6.32
CA VAL A 68 0.38 0.22 -6.01
C VAL A 68 0.77 1.63 -6.40
N VAL A 69 0.13 2.16 -7.44
CA VAL A 69 0.47 3.44 -8.07
C VAL A 69 -0.54 4.49 -7.68
N TYR A 70 -0.03 5.62 -7.19
CA TYR A 70 -0.80 6.82 -6.94
C TYR A 70 -0.37 7.93 -7.91
N GLY A 71 -1.32 8.81 -8.20
CA GLY A 71 -1.13 10.02 -8.99
C GLY A 71 -1.02 11.28 -8.13
N PRO A 72 -1.02 12.45 -8.77
CA PRO A 72 -1.02 13.74 -8.09
C PRO A 72 -2.09 13.81 -7.00
N HIS A 73 -1.76 14.46 -5.88
CA HIS A 73 -2.62 14.55 -4.70
C HIS A 73 -3.00 13.19 -4.10
N TYR A 74 -2.12 12.20 -4.23
CA TYR A 74 -2.33 10.85 -3.70
C TYR A 74 -3.63 10.19 -4.17
N ARG A 75 -4.04 10.46 -5.40
CA ARG A 75 -5.18 9.77 -6.01
C ARG A 75 -4.75 8.37 -6.43
N PHE A 76 -5.43 7.35 -5.92
CA PHE A 76 -5.21 5.97 -6.35
C PHE A 76 -5.38 5.86 -7.87
N LYS A 77 -4.42 5.24 -8.55
CA LYS A 77 -4.46 5.04 -10.01
C LYS A 77 -4.65 3.57 -10.37
N ALA A 78 -3.75 2.71 -9.90
CA ALA A 78 -3.74 1.32 -10.33
C ALA A 78 -3.00 0.42 -9.33
N ILE A 79 -3.33 -0.88 -9.38
CA ILE A 79 -2.50 -1.95 -8.84
C ILE A 79 -2.06 -2.79 -10.04
N GLU A 80 -0.75 -2.85 -10.26
CA GLU A 80 -0.15 -3.52 -11.41
C GLU A 80 0.67 -4.70 -10.91
N ARG A 81 0.52 -5.88 -11.52
CA ARG A 81 1.44 -7.00 -11.31
C ARG A 81 2.69 -6.80 -12.16
N VAL A 82 3.86 -7.06 -11.57
CA VAL A 82 5.18 -6.94 -12.22
C VAL A 82 5.66 -8.30 -12.69
#